data_AF-A0A3F2ZRC4-F1
#
_entry.id   AF-A0A3F2ZRC4-F1
#
_cell.length_a   1.000
_cell.length_b   1.000
_cell.length_c   1.000
_cell.angle_alpha   90.00
_cell.angle_beta   90.00
_cell.angle_gamma   90.00
#
_symmetry.space_group_name_H-M   'P 1'
#
loop_
_entity.id
_entity.type
_entity.pdbx_description
1 polymer ?
#
loop_
_entity_poly.entity_id
_entity_poly.type
_entity_poly.pdbx_seq_one_letter_code
_entity_poly.pdbx_strand_id
1 'polypeptide(L)' 'MKCPKCNKETNGINFCMQCGAKLNKTCKECWMKNRQPYNCGFEKCPGYKLPIIEKLKS' A
#
# COMPACT_ATOMS: atom_id res chain seq x y z
N MET A 1 -14.35 6.43 -1.30
CA MET A 1 -14.77 5.07 -0.84
C MET A 1 -14.68 5.01 0.68
N LYS A 2 -15.34 4.06 1.37
CA LYS A 2 -15.13 3.86 2.82
C LYS A 2 -14.04 2.84 3.07
N CYS A 3 -13.18 3.09 4.06
CA CYS A 3 -12.19 2.10 4.47
C CYS A 3 -12.91 0.93 5.16
N PRO A 4 -12.71 -0.33 4.72
CA PRO A 4 -13.39 -1.49 5.33
C PRO A 4 -12.95 -1.75 6.78
N LYS A 5 -11.81 -1.18 7.22
CA LYS A 5 -11.27 -1.39 8.57
C LYS A 5 -11.76 -0.37 9.59
N CYS A 6 -11.82 0.91 9.23
CA CYS A 6 -12.17 1.99 10.18
C CYS A 6 -13.45 2.75 9.79
N ASN A 7 -14.11 2.37 8.70
CA ASN A 7 -15.34 2.98 8.17
C ASN A 7 -15.27 4.47 7.83
N LYS A 8 -14.10 5.10 7.98
CA LYS A 8 -13.88 6.49 7.57
C LYS A 8 -13.86 6.60 6.04
N GLU A 9 -14.34 7.74 5.57
CA GLU A 9 -14.25 8.10 4.17
C GLU A 9 -12.77 8.27 3.78
N THR A 10 -12.39 7.68 2.66
CA THR A 10 -11.02 7.69 2.16
C THR A 10 -11.02 7.93 0.65
N ASN A 11 -10.20 8.88 0.25
CA ASN A 11 -9.82 9.13 -1.15
C ASN A 11 -8.53 8.37 -1.52
N GLY A 12 -7.95 7.63 -0.56
CA GLY A 12 -6.70 6.91 -0.75
C GLY A 12 -6.80 5.83 -1.83
N ILE A 13 -5.76 5.77 -2.67
CA ILE A 13 -5.69 4.88 -3.84
C ILE A 13 -5.28 3.45 -3.42
N ASN A 14 -4.38 3.33 -2.43
CA ASN A 14 -3.80 2.05 -2.03
C ASN A 14 -3.99 1.74 -0.54
N PHE A 15 -3.86 2.75 0.33
CA PHE A 15 -3.98 2.62 1.78
C PHE A 15 -4.87 3.72 2.33
N CYS A 16 -5.57 3.43 3.41
CA CYS A 16 -6.35 4.41 4.14
C CYS A 16 -5.42 5.42 4.81
N MET A 17 -5.58 6.71 4.51
CA MET A 17 -4.77 7.77 5.13
C MET A 17 -5.06 7.95 6.63
N GLN A 18 -6.16 7.38 7.13
CA GLN A 18 -6.58 7.51 8.53
C GLN A 18 -6.00 6.39 9.42
N CYS A 19 -5.99 5.15 8.94
CA CYS A 19 -5.60 3.99 9.75
C CYS A 19 -4.51 3.11 9.11
N GLY A 20 -4.04 3.46 7.91
CA GLY A 20 -2.99 2.72 7.18
C GLY A 20 -3.44 1.37 6.61
N ALA A 21 -4.72 1.01 6.71
CA ALA A 21 -5.23 -0.25 6.18
C ALA A 21 -5.10 -0.29 4.66
N LYS A 22 -4.64 -1.44 4.13
CA LYS A 22 -4.61 -1.69 2.69
C LYS A 22 -6.03 -1.75 2.14
N LEU A 23 -6.29 -0.97 1.10
CA LEU A 23 -7.60 -0.87 0.46
C LEU A 23 -7.71 -1.76 -0.77
N ASN A 24 -6.59 -2.02 -1.45
CA ASN A 24 -6.52 -2.80 -2.67
C ASN A 24 -5.37 -3.82 -2.58
N LYS A 25 -5.58 -5.03 -3.10
CA LYS A 25 -4.54 -6.09 -3.12
C LYS A 25 -3.27 -5.61 -3.84
N THR A 26 -3.46 -4.99 -5.00
CA THR A 26 -2.41 -4.35 -5.79
C THR A 26 -2.48 -2.85 -5.57
N CYS A 27 -1.34 -2.22 -5.27
CA CYS A 27 -1.26 -0.76 -5.25
C CYS A 27 -1.32 -0.27 -6.70
N LYS A 28 -2.31 0.55 -7.09
CA LYS A 28 -2.43 1.09 -8.45
C LYS A 28 -1.32 2.08 -8.76
N GLU A 29 -0.98 2.93 -7.79
CA GLU A 29 0.12 3.90 -7.87
C GLU A 29 1.13 3.69 -6.75
N CYS A 30 2.07 2.76 -6.91
CA CYS A 30 3.09 2.51 -5.89
C CYS A 30 4.23 3.53 -5.99
N TRP A 31 4.37 4.42 -5.00
CA TRP A 31 5.42 5.44 -5.00
C TRP A 31 6.84 4.87 -4.94
N MET A 32 7.01 3.67 -4.38
CA MET A 32 8.31 2.98 -4.34
C MET A 32 8.68 2.32 -5.68
N LYS A 33 7.72 2.20 -6.61
CA LYS A 33 7.89 1.63 -7.95
C LYS A 33 7.51 2.65 -9.03
N ASN A 34 7.92 3.90 -8.85
CA ASN A 34 7.70 4.98 -9.82
C ASN A 34 6.23 5.16 -10.24
N ARG A 35 5.30 5.06 -9.27
CA ARG A 35 3.84 5.15 -9.47
C ARG A 35 3.23 4.06 -10.35
N GLN A 36 3.96 2.97 -10.62
CA GLN A 36 3.41 1.84 -11.36
C GLN A 36 2.54 0.93 -10.46
N PRO A 37 1.62 0.15 -11.05
CA PRO A 37 0.88 -0.88 -10.34
C PRO A 37 1.83 -1.94 -9.77
N TYR A 38 1.75 -2.19 -8.46
CA TYR A 38 2.62 -3.16 -7.80
C TYR A 38 1.94 -3.83 -6.61
N ASN A 39 2.04 -5.16 -6.53
CA ASN A 39 1.56 -5.93 -5.39
C ASN A 39 2.76 -6.43 -4.58
N CYS A 40 3.05 -5.75 -3.48
CA CYS A 40 4.14 -6.10 -2.58
C CYS A 40 3.85 -7.29 -1.66
N GLY A 41 2.61 -7.83 -1.64
CA GLY A 41 2.21 -8.94 -0.77
C GLY A 41 2.03 -8.60 0.72
N PHE A 42 2.44 -7.41 1.18
CA PHE A 42 2.31 -6.99 2.58
C PHE A 42 0.92 -6.41 2.90
N GLU A 43 0.46 -6.62 4.14
CA GLU A 43 -0.77 -6.04 4.69
C GLU A 43 -0.66 -4.53 4.99
N LYS A 44 0.56 -4.07 5.26
CA LYS A 44 0.91 -2.66 5.46
C LYS A 44 1.94 -2.23 4.43
N CYS A 45 1.95 -0.95 4.05
CA CYS A 45 2.99 -0.43 3.17
C CYS A 45 4.33 -0.44 3.92
N PRO A 46 5.35 -1.17 3.45
CA PRO A 46 6.69 -1.11 4.05
C PRO A 46 7.42 0.21 3.76
N GLY A 47 6.85 1.06 2.89
CA GLY A 47 7.42 2.36 2.53
C GLY A 47 8.84 2.23 1.99
N TYR A 48 9.73 3.09 2.45
CA TYR A 48 11.15 3.10 2.07
C TYR A 48 11.90 1.80 2.41
N LYS A 49 11.35 0.93 3.26
CA LYS A 49 11.93 -0.39 3.52
C LYS A 49 11.67 -1.39 2.40
N LEU A 50 10.75 -1.11 1.47
CA LEU A 50 10.39 -2.03 0.37
C LEU A 50 11.62 -2.53 -0.41
N PRO A 51 12.53 -1.65 -0.91
CA PRO A 51 13.66 -2.11 -1.72
C PRO A 51 14.66 -2.96 -0.93
N ILE A 52 14.77 -2.70 0.38
CA ILE A 52 15.63 -3.48 1.28
C ILE A 52 15.05 -4.88 1.47
N ILE A 53 13.74 -4.98 1.72
CA ILE A 53 13.06 -6.26 1.91
C ILE A 53 13.07 -7.11 0.64
N GLU A 54 12.94 -6.49 -0.53
CA GLU A 54 13.04 -7.19 -1.82
C GLU A 54 14.45 -7.77 -2.03
N LYS A 55 15.50 -7.00 -1.74
CA LYS A 55 16.88 -7.49 -1.82
C LYS A 55 17.18 -8.66 -0.88
N LEU A 56 16.58 -8.67 0.32
CA LEU A 56 16.75 -9.77 1.28
C LEU A 56 16.01 -11.06 0.87
N LYS A 57 15.09 -10.98 -0.11
CA LYS A 57 14.35 -12.12 -0.64
C LYS A 57 14.95 -12.68 -1.93
N SER A 58 15.97 -12.03 -2.50
CA SER A 58 16.71 -12.48 -3.69
C SER A 58 17.87 -13.39 -3.35
#